data_AF-A0A942GFL8-F1
#
_entry.id   AF-A0A942GFL8-F1
#
_cell.length_a   1.000
_cell.length_b   1.000
_cell.length_c   1.000
_cell.angle_alpha   90.00
_cell.angle_beta   90.00
_cell.angle_gamma   90.00
#
_symmetry.space_group_name_H-M   'P 1'
#
loop_
_entity.id
_entity.type
_entity.pdbx_description
1 polymer ?
#
loop_
_entity_poly.entity_id
_entity_poly.type
_entity_poly.pdbx_seq_one_letter_code
_entity_poly.pdbx_strand_id
1 'polypeptide(L)'
;MNYIVTARKWRPQTFTEVVGQEHITTTLKNAILNNRIAHAFLFAGPRGVGKTTTARILAKVLNCINPQKGEPCNQCEMCQSFQSSQTLDIIEIDGASNRRIDEIRTLRESVKYAPTKGKFKVYIIDEVHMLTTESFNALLKTLEEPPEHVIFIFATTDVHKVPLTIISRCQRFDFRRIEMSAIKNLLKEIADAEKIQIDDMALTLIAKKADGALRDAQSLFDQVISFSGGSVQSEVISKMLNLIDEEIYFTISDAILNKNFKAAFDVTRTVYENGWNFMDFANGLNEHFRNIMTVVIRKDSTLIEEAEFYKEKYLDYAEQFSEGDLLRILNFINKTQYELKNSSNQKMKMEIALCHLIGLERSSTISEILNKINTGKISEPLKSYSSGTGGVSKKPAQEQSLSNVRLVEKNEIKLPEVKNFVAPTARDSSEFNDIITKWETFVEQVKTDKLFFGSILNNSNPVNIANDKLNIEVEHTEDWDIISDNKTYLDKKTKEVFGKKVEFNNAGKKKSGSAKKSSKSINNSETSGSSSDENALVNAVITQLGGREIKK
;
A
#
# COMPACT_ATOMS: atom_id res chain seq x y z
N MET A 1 30.10 5.41 27.92
CA MET A 1 29.04 6.39 27.58
C MET A 1 27.99 5.65 26.76
N ASN A 2 26.73 5.67 27.17
CA ASN A 2 25.67 5.02 26.39
C ASN A 2 25.48 5.81 25.09
N TYR A 3 25.55 5.13 23.94
CA TYR A 3 25.22 5.72 22.64
C TYR A 3 23.75 6.15 22.67
N ILE A 4 23.51 7.44 22.45
CA ILE A 4 22.16 8.01 22.36
C ILE A 4 21.93 8.36 20.90
N VAL A 5 20.89 7.76 20.32
CA VAL A 5 20.40 8.04 18.96
C VAL A 5 20.21 9.56 18.79
N THR A 6 20.65 10.11 17.66
CA THR A 6 20.58 11.54 17.33
C THR A 6 19.18 12.08 17.48
N ALA A 7 18.17 11.31 17.07
CA ALA A 7 16.76 11.69 17.23
C ALA A 7 16.32 11.97 18.68
N ARG A 8 17.04 11.41 19.67
CA ARG A 8 16.82 11.69 21.10
C ARG A 8 17.76 12.78 21.62
N LYS A 9 19.02 12.78 21.18
CA LYS A 9 20.05 13.75 21.61
C LYS A 9 19.70 15.17 21.14
N TRP A 10 19.28 15.30 19.89
CA TRP A 10 18.94 16.57 19.22
C TRP A 10 17.45 16.88 19.23
N ARG A 11 16.71 16.29 20.19
CA ARG A 11 15.29 16.59 20.33
C ARG A 11 15.13 18.05 20.80
N PRO A 12 14.38 18.90 20.07
CA PRO A 12 14.16 20.29 20.46
C PRO A 12 13.69 20.45 21.91
N GLN A 13 14.31 21.38 22.63
CA GLN A 13 13.97 21.74 24.02
C GLN A 13 13.25 23.07 24.13
N THR A 14 13.31 23.89 23.08
CA THR A 14 12.63 25.19 22.98
C THR A 14 11.79 25.24 21.71
N PHE A 15 10.78 26.12 21.68
CA PHE A 15 9.94 26.31 20.48
C PHE A 15 10.73 26.88 19.29
N THR A 16 11.85 27.56 19.55
CA THR A 16 12.73 28.13 18.51
C THR A 16 13.52 27.05 17.77
N GLU A 17 13.82 25.93 18.42
CA GLU A 17 14.53 24.79 17.82
C GLU A 17 13.61 23.89 16.97
N VAL A 18 12.29 24.11 16.98
CA VAL A 18 11.34 23.29 16.22
C VAL A 18 11.36 23.72 14.75
N VAL A 19 11.90 22.86 13.90
CA VAL A 19 12.08 23.13 12.47
C VAL A 19 10.77 22.98 11.69
N GLY A 20 10.48 23.94 10.80
CA GLY A 20 9.41 23.86 9.79
C GLY A 20 7.98 24.04 10.31
N GLN A 21 7.79 24.47 11.57
CA GLN A 21 6.46 24.65 12.19
C GLN A 21 6.29 26.03 12.83
N GLU A 22 6.86 27.07 12.21
CA GLU A 22 6.89 28.44 12.75
C GLU A 22 5.50 29.02 13.03
N HIS A 23 4.50 28.67 12.23
CA HIS A 23 3.11 29.10 12.43
C HIS A 23 2.52 28.57 13.74
N ILE A 24 2.89 27.35 14.14
CA ILE A 24 2.41 26.71 15.37
C ILE A 24 3.17 27.27 16.57
N THR A 25 4.50 27.27 16.49
CA THR A 25 5.37 27.68 17.60
C THR A 25 5.16 29.14 17.96
N THR A 26 5.00 30.03 16.97
CA THR A 26 4.70 31.45 17.19
C THR A 26 3.33 31.64 17.82
N THR A 27 2.31 30.91 17.36
CA THR A 27 0.96 30.99 17.92
C THR A 27 0.93 30.53 19.38
N LEU A 28 1.61 29.42 19.70
CA LEU A 28 1.72 28.91 21.07
C LEU A 28 2.48 29.89 21.98
N LYS A 29 3.61 30.45 21.52
CA LYS A 29 4.34 31.49 22.27
C LYS A 29 3.45 32.69 22.59
N ASN A 30 2.71 33.19 21.60
CA ASN A 30 1.81 34.32 21.78
C ASN A 30 0.65 33.99 22.73
N ALA A 31 0.10 32.77 22.67
CA ALA A 31 -0.94 32.33 23.59
C ALA A 31 -0.45 32.31 25.05
N ILE A 32 0.78 31.84 25.28
CA ILE A 32 1.42 31.82 26.60
C ILE A 32 1.68 33.24 27.10
N LEU A 33 2.25 34.11 26.27
CA LEU A 33 2.56 35.50 26.65
C LEU A 33 1.31 36.32 27.01
N ASN A 34 0.20 36.04 26.33
CA ASN A 34 -1.07 36.74 26.56
C ASN A 34 -1.96 36.05 27.61
N ASN A 35 -1.49 34.99 28.29
CA ASN A 35 -2.27 34.17 29.22
C ASN A 35 -3.60 33.65 28.62
N ARG A 36 -3.61 33.32 27.32
CA ARG A 36 -4.77 32.76 26.60
C ARG A 36 -4.54 31.28 26.28
N ILE A 37 -4.39 30.48 27.33
CA ILE A 37 -4.11 29.05 27.22
C ILE A 37 -5.44 28.28 27.20
N ALA A 38 -5.66 27.45 26.19
CA ALA A 38 -6.80 26.55 26.13
C ALA A 38 -6.63 25.39 27.12
N HIS A 39 -7.75 24.83 27.60
CA HIS A 39 -7.75 23.65 28.45
C HIS A 39 -7.41 22.36 27.68
N ALA A 40 -7.57 22.35 26.35
CA ALA A 40 -7.28 21.20 25.50
C ALA A 40 -6.68 21.61 24.15
N PHE A 41 -5.64 20.91 23.73
CA PHE A 41 -4.93 21.08 22.46
C PHE A 41 -5.00 19.79 21.64
N LEU A 42 -5.19 19.91 20.33
CA LEU A 42 -5.12 18.78 19.39
C LEU A 42 -4.06 19.06 18.33
N PHE A 43 -2.96 18.31 18.39
CA PHE A 43 -1.85 18.36 17.44
C PHE A 43 -2.04 17.26 16.39
N ALA A 44 -2.39 17.64 15.17
CA ALA A 44 -2.64 16.72 14.07
C ALA A 44 -1.59 16.88 12.97
N GLY A 45 -1.20 15.80 12.32
CA GLY A 45 -0.30 15.84 11.16
C GLY A 45 0.56 14.59 11.01
N PRO A 46 1.38 14.49 9.96
CA PRO A 46 2.18 13.31 9.66
C PRO A 46 3.09 12.88 10.81
N ARG A 47 3.54 11.61 10.82
CA ARG A 47 4.50 11.14 11.83
C ARG A 47 5.84 11.87 11.68
N GLY A 48 6.59 11.99 12.78
CA GLY A 48 7.96 12.51 12.74
C GLY A 48 8.13 14.03 12.52
N VAL A 49 7.04 14.81 12.36
CA VAL A 49 7.08 16.28 12.16
C VAL A 49 7.23 17.11 13.46
N GLY A 50 7.32 16.47 14.63
CA GLY A 50 7.55 17.17 15.90
C GLY A 50 6.32 17.41 16.80
N LYS A 51 5.18 16.73 16.57
CA LYS A 51 3.96 16.86 17.40
C LYS A 51 4.22 16.63 18.91
N THR A 52 4.69 15.44 19.27
CA THR A 52 4.98 15.06 20.67
C THR A 52 6.07 15.94 21.27
N THR A 53 7.08 16.32 20.48
CA THR A 53 8.14 17.24 20.93
C THR A 53 7.56 18.61 21.29
N THR A 54 6.69 19.16 20.44
CA THR A 54 6.02 20.45 20.69
C THR A 54 5.10 20.37 21.91
N ALA A 55 4.40 19.24 22.10
CA ALA A 55 3.58 18.99 23.30
C ALA A 55 4.42 19.00 24.58
N ARG A 56 5.59 18.36 24.55
CA ARG A 56 6.53 18.35 25.67
C ARG A 56 7.09 19.73 25.98
N ILE A 57 7.41 20.54 24.95
CA ILE A 57 7.86 21.92 25.14
C ILE A 57 6.74 22.76 25.78
N LEU A 58 5.51 22.66 25.27
CA LEU A 58 4.35 23.37 25.83
C LEU A 58 4.13 23.01 27.31
N ALA A 59 4.14 21.72 27.64
CA ALA A 59 4.01 21.25 29.03
C ALA A 59 5.12 21.80 29.93
N LYS A 60 6.37 21.86 29.42
CA LYS A 60 7.50 22.46 30.14
C LYS A 60 7.29 23.94 30.42
N VAL A 61 6.85 24.74 29.43
CA VAL A 61 6.69 26.19 29.60
C VAL A 61 5.61 26.49 30.63
N LEU A 62 4.49 25.77 30.58
CA LEU A 62 3.35 25.96 31.47
C LEU A 62 3.70 25.73 32.95
N ASN A 63 4.60 24.78 33.22
CA ASN A 63 5.06 24.44 34.57
C ASN A 63 6.44 25.00 34.93
N CYS A 64 7.02 25.84 34.06
CA CYS A 64 8.31 26.46 34.31
C CYS A 64 8.19 27.52 35.42
N ILE A 65 9.15 27.54 36.34
CA ILE A 65 9.19 28.53 37.43
C ILE A 65 9.50 29.93 36.88
N ASN A 66 10.42 30.02 35.92
CA ASN A 66 10.87 31.27 35.32
C ASN A 66 10.85 31.20 33.79
N PRO A 67 9.67 31.18 33.14
CA PRO A 67 9.58 31.18 31.68
C PRO A 67 10.09 32.51 31.12
N GLN A 68 10.89 32.46 30.05
CA GLN A 68 11.42 33.65 29.39
C GLN A 68 10.83 33.80 28.00
N LYS A 69 10.14 34.91 27.72
CA LYS A 69 9.54 35.20 26.41
C LYS A 69 8.67 34.07 25.84
N GLY A 70 7.95 33.33 26.70
CA GLY A 70 7.13 32.19 26.29
C GLY A 70 7.91 30.90 26.00
N GLU A 71 9.18 30.83 26.41
CA GLU A 71 10.06 29.66 26.31
C GLU A 71 10.38 29.08 27.70
N PRO A 72 10.67 27.77 27.81
CA PRO A 72 11.09 27.17 29.06
C PRO A 72 12.53 27.56 29.38
N CYS A 73 12.85 27.77 30.67
CA CYS A 73 14.24 28.09 31.06
C CYS A 73 15.21 26.90 30.95
N ASN A 74 14.69 25.66 30.92
CA ASN A 74 15.46 24.41 30.91
C ASN A 74 16.44 24.19 32.08
N GLN A 75 16.52 25.12 33.04
CA GLN A 75 17.45 25.07 34.17
C GLN A 75 16.75 24.85 35.52
N CYS A 76 15.46 25.19 35.65
CA CYS A 76 14.74 25.02 36.92
C CYS A 76 14.42 23.56 37.24
N GLU A 77 14.15 23.27 38.53
CA GLU A 77 13.82 21.92 39.02
C GLU A 77 12.66 21.28 38.25
N MET A 78 11.62 22.06 37.90
CA MET A 78 10.49 21.56 37.12
C MET A 78 10.88 21.15 35.69
N CYS A 79 11.74 21.95 35.03
CA CYS A 79 12.21 21.60 33.69
C CYS A 79 13.13 20.38 33.69
N GLN A 80 14.02 20.28 34.68
CA GLN A 80 14.95 19.16 34.83
C GLN A 80 14.24 17.87 35.22
N SER A 81 13.30 17.92 36.18
CA SER A 81 12.52 16.75 36.62
C SER A 81 11.66 16.16 35.51
N PHE A 82 11.14 16.99 34.59
CA PHE A 82 10.43 16.47 33.43
C PHE A 82 11.38 15.80 32.41
N GLN A 83 12.59 16.33 32.25
CA GLN A 83 13.59 15.74 31.36
C GLN A 83 14.11 14.40 31.88
N SER A 84 14.17 14.21 33.21
CA SER A 84 14.45 12.94 33.87
C SER A 84 13.22 12.03 34.06
N SER A 85 12.04 12.43 33.57
CA SER A 85 10.77 11.69 33.72
C SER A 85 10.36 11.41 35.18
N GLN A 86 10.69 12.32 36.10
CA GLN A 86 10.43 12.20 37.54
C GLN A 86 9.23 13.03 38.03
N THR A 87 8.63 13.84 37.15
CA THR A 87 7.49 14.69 37.53
C THR A 87 6.17 13.91 37.50
N LEU A 88 5.31 14.15 38.50
CA LEU A 88 3.95 13.61 38.57
C LEU A 88 2.91 14.56 37.96
N ASP A 89 3.32 15.79 37.63
CA ASP A 89 2.42 16.84 37.12
C ASP A 89 2.35 16.85 35.59
N ILE A 90 3.26 16.17 34.90
CA ILE A 90 3.22 15.98 33.46
C ILE A 90 3.19 14.48 33.18
N ILE A 91 2.06 14.00 32.67
CA ILE A 91 1.81 12.58 32.43
C ILE A 91 1.77 12.37 30.91
N GLU A 92 2.72 11.59 30.40
CA GLU A 92 2.80 11.23 28.97
C GLU A 92 2.28 9.79 28.79
N ILE A 93 1.24 9.64 27.97
CA ILE A 93 0.57 8.37 27.69
C ILE A 93 0.59 8.14 26.20
N ASP A 94 1.06 6.96 25.80
CA ASP A 94 0.94 6.51 24.41
C ASP A 94 -0.37 5.74 24.24
N GLY A 95 -1.27 6.26 23.40
CA GLY A 95 -2.55 5.66 23.08
C GLY A 95 -2.42 4.32 22.34
N ALA A 96 -1.27 4.03 21.72
CA ALA A 96 -1.02 2.74 21.09
C ALA A 96 -0.76 1.62 22.12
N SER A 97 -0.08 1.93 23.22
CA SER A 97 0.17 0.97 24.31
C SER A 97 -0.94 0.94 25.35
N ASN A 98 -1.58 2.09 25.61
CA ASN A 98 -2.58 2.27 26.67
C ASN A 98 -4.00 2.30 26.12
N ARG A 99 -4.37 1.26 25.36
CA ARG A 99 -5.68 1.17 24.69
C ARG A 99 -6.82 0.83 25.64
N ARG A 100 -6.53 0.39 26.87
CA ARG A 100 -7.53 -0.18 27.77
C ARG A 100 -8.34 0.93 28.43
N ILE A 101 -9.66 0.71 28.51
CA ILE A 101 -10.60 1.65 29.14
C ILE A 101 -10.25 1.94 30.61
N ASP A 102 -9.69 0.96 31.32
CA ASP A 102 -9.40 1.08 32.75
C ASP A 102 -8.30 2.11 33.03
N GLU A 103 -7.27 2.20 32.17
CA GLU A 103 -6.20 3.19 32.30
C GLU A 103 -6.74 4.62 32.12
N ILE A 104 -7.69 4.81 31.20
CA ILE A 104 -8.34 6.09 30.97
C ILE A 104 -9.31 6.46 32.09
N ARG A 105 -9.96 5.47 32.73
CA ARG A 105 -10.77 5.70 33.94
C ARG A 105 -9.90 6.12 35.11
N THR A 106 -8.78 5.45 35.34
CA THR A 106 -7.79 5.84 36.36
C THR A 106 -7.26 7.24 36.07
N LEU A 107 -6.99 7.57 34.80
CA LEU A 107 -6.62 8.92 34.42
C LEU A 107 -7.71 9.91 34.80
N ARG A 108 -8.97 9.67 34.44
CA ARG A 108 -10.10 10.56 34.74
C ARG A 108 -10.27 10.80 36.23
N GLU A 109 -10.04 9.78 37.06
CA GLU A 109 -10.05 9.94 38.53
C GLU A 109 -8.87 10.80 38.99
N SER A 110 -7.68 10.56 38.43
CA SER A 110 -6.47 11.32 38.75
C SER A 110 -6.56 12.82 38.38
N VAL A 111 -7.40 13.17 37.40
CA VAL A 111 -7.59 14.55 36.89
C VAL A 111 -8.21 15.46 37.97
N LYS A 112 -9.00 14.90 38.89
CA LYS A 112 -9.66 15.67 39.96
C LYS A 112 -8.70 16.24 40.98
N TYR A 113 -7.49 15.68 41.10
CA TYR A 113 -6.50 16.10 42.08
C TYR A 113 -5.65 17.26 41.54
N ALA A 114 -5.35 18.21 42.42
CA ALA A 114 -4.47 19.35 42.14
C ALA A 114 -3.03 18.90 41.80
N PRO A 115 -2.26 19.71 41.06
CA PRO A 115 -0.84 19.45 40.82
C PRO A 115 -0.03 19.49 42.13
N THR A 116 1.07 18.74 42.15
CA THR A 116 1.92 18.56 43.35
C THR A 116 2.93 19.68 43.51
N LYS A 117 3.64 20.04 42.42
CA LYS A 117 4.69 21.07 42.39
C LYS A 117 4.45 22.12 41.31
N GLY A 118 3.84 21.74 40.19
CA GLY A 118 3.56 22.60 39.05
C GLY A 118 2.33 23.48 39.22
N LYS A 119 2.12 24.39 38.26
CA LYS A 119 0.90 25.21 38.15
C LYS A 119 -0.25 24.42 37.54
N PHE A 120 0.08 23.55 36.58
CA PHE A 120 -0.88 22.76 35.83
C PHE A 120 -0.52 21.28 35.89
N LYS A 121 -1.55 20.44 35.88
CA LYS A 121 -1.45 19.02 35.63
C LYS A 121 -1.70 18.77 34.14
N VAL A 122 -0.64 18.44 33.42
CA VAL A 122 -0.65 18.32 31.95
C VAL A 122 -0.68 16.86 31.54
N TYR A 123 -1.66 16.48 30.74
CA TYR A 123 -1.80 15.15 30.16
C TYR A 123 -1.46 15.20 28.68
N ILE A 124 -0.36 14.56 28.29
CA ILE A 124 0.04 14.39 26.89
C ILE A 124 -0.40 12.99 26.46
N ILE A 125 -1.33 12.90 25.52
CA ILE A 125 -1.80 11.64 24.97
C ILE A 125 -1.36 11.56 23.51
N ASP A 126 -0.32 10.77 23.24
CA ASP A 126 0.19 10.52 21.89
C ASP A 126 -0.61 9.44 21.18
N GLU A 127 -0.64 9.49 19.85
CA GLU A 127 -1.44 8.63 18.99
C GLU A 127 -2.89 8.41 19.50
N VAL A 128 -3.57 9.50 19.87
CA VAL A 128 -4.90 9.46 20.51
C VAL A 128 -5.95 8.72 19.66
N HIS A 129 -5.78 8.67 18.34
CA HIS A 129 -6.66 7.93 17.44
C HIS A 129 -6.63 6.40 17.65
N MET A 130 -5.67 5.88 18.42
CA MET A 130 -5.59 4.48 18.81
C MET A 130 -6.44 4.14 20.04
N LEU A 131 -7.01 5.15 20.72
CA LEU A 131 -7.93 4.92 21.85
C LEU A 131 -9.27 4.34 21.38
N THR A 132 -9.90 3.55 22.24
CA THR A 132 -11.24 3.01 21.97
C THR A 132 -12.31 4.09 22.11
N THR A 133 -13.48 3.85 21.51
CA THR A 133 -14.66 4.73 21.60
C THR A 133 -15.10 4.97 23.03
N GLU A 134 -15.04 3.95 23.89
CA GLU A 134 -15.43 4.04 25.30
C GLU A 134 -14.44 4.91 26.08
N SER A 135 -13.16 4.85 25.71
CA SER A 135 -12.09 5.67 26.29
C SER A 135 -12.30 7.16 25.94
N PHE A 136 -12.67 7.47 24.70
CA PHE A 136 -13.05 8.84 24.32
C PHE A 136 -14.25 9.35 25.12
N ASN A 137 -15.30 8.53 25.26
CA ASN A 137 -16.49 8.92 26.00
C ASN A 137 -16.20 9.17 27.49
N ALA A 138 -15.25 8.44 28.07
CA ALA A 138 -14.82 8.67 29.45
C ALA A 138 -14.17 10.05 29.65
N LEU A 139 -13.50 10.59 28.62
CA LEU A 139 -12.85 11.91 28.64
C LEU A 139 -13.81 13.07 28.34
N LEU A 140 -14.93 12.82 27.65
CA LEU A 140 -15.85 13.89 27.21
C LEU A 140 -16.33 14.78 28.37
N LYS A 141 -16.79 14.19 29.47
CA LYS A 141 -17.27 14.97 30.63
C LYS A 141 -16.17 15.88 31.19
N THR A 142 -14.94 15.40 31.19
CA THR A 142 -13.78 16.15 31.68
C THR A 142 -13.33 17.24 30.71
N LEU A 143 -13.55 17.06 29.40
CA LEU A 143 -13.29 18.10 28.39
C LEU A 143 -14.41 19.15 28.31
N GLU A 144 -15.64 18.79 28.69
CA GLU A 144 -16.77 19.72 28.79
C GLU A 144 -16.66 20.63 30.03
N GLU A 145 -16.26 20.05 31.16
CA GLU A 145 -16.11 20.74 32.45
C GLU A 145 -14.70 20.51 33.00
N PRO A 146 -13.66 21.07 32.36
CA PRO A 146 -12.27 20.87 32.77
C PRO A 146 -11.97 21.62 34.08
N PRO A 147 -11.27 20.99 35.05
CA PRO A 147 -10.70 21.72 36.17
C PRO A 147 -9.69 22.76 35.69
N GLU A 148 -9.65 23.95 36.33
CA GLU A 148 -8.78 25.06 35.91
C GLU A 148 -7.28 24.71 35.90
N HIS A 149 -6.87 23.76 36.73
CA HIS A 149 -5.48 23.31 36.83
C HIS A 149 -5.11 22.22 35.82
N VAL A 150 -6.01 21.79 34.93
CA VAL A 150 -5.78 20.64 34.04
C VAL A 150 -5.67 21.09 32.59
N ILE A 151 -4.65 20.57 31.90
CA ILE A 151 -4.46 20.82 30.46
C ILE A 151 -4.27 19.48 29.74
N PHE A 152 -5.06 19.26 28.69
CA PHE A 152 -4.91 18.11 27.79
C PHE A 152 -4.17 18.51 26.52
N ILE A 153 -3.22 17.68 26.10
CA ILE A 153 -2.53 17.79 24.81
C ILE A 153 -2.64 16.46 24.09
N PHE A 154 -3.48 16.40 23.08
CA PHE A 154 -3.67 15.23 22.23
C PHE A 154 -2.77 15.35 21.00
N ALA A 155 -2.08 14.28 20.64
CA ALA A 155 -1.35 14.19 19.37
C ALA A 155 -1.89 13.02 18.53
N THR A 156 -2.06 13.24 17.23
CA THR A 156 -2.52 12.19 16.30
C THR A 156 -1.84 12.30 14.94
N THR A 157 -1.55 11.14 14.33
CA THR A 157 -1.20 11.03 12.92
C THR A 157 -2.41 11.01 11.98
N ASP A 158 -3.58 10.64 12.49
CA ASP A 158 -4.83 10.56 11.73
C ASP A 158 -5.96 11.30 12.49
N VAL A 159 -6.33 12.48 12.00
CA VAL A 159 -7.37 13.30 12.62
C VAL A 159 -8.77 12.78 12.34
N HIS A 160 -8.97 12.03 11.24
CA HIS A 160 -10.30 11.55 10.84
C HIS A 160 -10.83 10.45 11.74
N LYS A 161 -9.92 9.71 12.41
CA LYS A 161 -10.25 8.71 13.42
C LYS A 161 -10.59 9.29 14.79
N VAL A 162 -10.33 10.58 15.01
CA VAL A 162 -10.68 11.25 16.27
C VAL A 162 -12.13 11.73 16.20
N PRO A 163 -12.99 11.44 17.20
CA PRO A 163 -14.38 11.89 17.19
C PRO A 163 -14.50 13.42 17.09
N LEU A 164 -15.45 13.90 16.28
CA LEU A 164 -15.74 15.32 16.12
C LEU A 164 -16.08 16.01 17.45
N THR A 165 -16.66 15.27 18.40
CA THR A 165 -16.98 15.73 19.76
C THR A 165 -15.74 16.11 20.58
N ILE A 166 -14.59 15.50 20.31
CA ILE A 166 -13.32 15.86 20.94
C ILE A 166 -12.71 17.05 20.20
N ILE A 167 -12.70 16.99 18.86
CA ILE A 167 -12.12 18.02 18.01
C ILE A 167 -12.77 19.39 18.29
N SER A 168 -14.09 19.44 18.47
CA SER A 168 -14.81 20.70 18.74
C SER A 168 -14.48 21.35 20.09
N ARG A 169 -13.88 20.59 21.02
CA ARG A 169 -13.49 21.05 22.36
C ARG A 169 -11.99 21.31 22.49
N CYS A 170 -11.22 21.07 21.44
CA CYS A 170 -9.78 21.26 21.43
C CYS A 170 -9.40 22.44 20.53
N GLN A 171 -8.35 23.18 20.93
CA GLN A 171 -7.66 24.06 20.00
C GLN A 171 -6.79 23.21 19.06
N ARG A 172 -7.18 23.15 17.79
CA ARG A 172 -6.50 22.32 16.78
C ARG A 172 -5.31 23.04 16.15
N PHE A 173 -4.20 22.33 16.04
CA PHE A 173 -2.99 22.74 15.32
C PHE A 173 -2.58 21.66 14.31
N ASP A 174 -2.56 22.05 13.03
CA ASP A 174 -2.18 21.16 11.94
C ASP A 174 -0.69 21.36 11.58
N PHE A 175 0.09 20.33 11.89
CA PHE A 175 1.49 20.20 11.54
C PHE A 175 1.64 19.78 10.08
N ARG A 176 2.55 20.45 9.38
CA ARG A 176 2.83 20.19 7.97
C ARG A 176 4.08 19.33 7.82
N ARG A 177 4.28 18.76 6.64
CA ARG A 177 5.57 18.14 6.29
C ARG A 177 6.65 19.20 6.30
N ILE A 178 7.83 18.84 6.80
CA ILE A 178 8.97 19.75 6.84
C ILE A 178 9.60 19.76 5.46
N GLU A 179 9.96 20.95 4.97
CA GLU A 179 10.60 21.11 3.67
C GLU A 179 11.95 20.37 3.62
N MET A 180 12.28 19.80 2.46
CA MET A 180 13.52 19.05 2.27
C MET A 180 14.77 19.90 2.57
N SER A 181 14.76 21.18 2.16
CA SER A 181 15.83 22.13 2.43
C SER A 181 16.07 22.32 3.94
N ALA A 182 15.01 22.43 4.72
CA ALA A 182 15.06 22.58 6.17
C ALA A 182 15.58 21.31 6.87
N ILE A 183 15.17 20.11 6.40
CA ILE A 183 15.71 18.83 6.90
C ILE A 183 17.21 18.75 6.60
N LYS A 184 17.61 19.05 5.37
CA LYS A 184 19.01 19.02 4.93
C LYS A 184 19.89 19.96 5.76
N ASN A 185 19.43 21.19 6.00
CA ASN A 185 20.15 22.17 6.82
C ASN A 185 20.35 21.65 8.25
N LEU A 186 19.31 21.08 8.87
CA LEU A 186 19.44 20.53 10.22
C LEU A 186 20.39 19.32 10.26
N LEU A 187 20.31 18.41 9.29
CA LEU A 187 21.24 17.27 9.23
C LEU A 187 22.68 17.73 9.05
N LYS A 188 22.91 18.82 8.30
CA LYS A 188 24.23 19.44 8.17
C LYS A 188 24.73 20.01 9.50
N GLU A 189 23.89 20.75 10.23
CA GLU A 189 24.23 21.26 11.56
C GLU A 189 24.59 20.13 12.54
N ILE A 190 23.85 19.02 12.49
CA ILE A 190 24.12 17.82 13.29
C ILE A 190 25.46 17.20 12.88
N ALA A 191 25.72 17.06 11.57
CA ALA A 191 26.97 16.49 11.06
C ALA A 191 28.19 17.33 11.50
N ASP A 192 28.08 18.65 11.40
CA ASP A 192 29.14 19.59 11.82
C ASP A 192 29.41 19.49 13.33
N ALA A 193 28.35 19.40 14.15
CA ALA A 193 28.47 19.30 15.60
C ALA A 193 29.01 17.94 16.08
N GLU A 194 28.67 16.84 15.40
CA GLU A 194 29.21 15.50 15.69
C GLU A 194 30.57 15.25 14.99
N LYS A 195 31.06 16.20 14.19
CA LYS A 195 32.31 16.13 13.40
C LYS A 195 32.35 14.97 12.39
N ILE A 196 31.26 14.76 11.68
CA ILE A 196 31.09 13.68 10.70
C ILE A 196 31.20 14.27 9.29
N GLN A 197 32.00 13.65 8.41
CA GLN A 197 32.09 14.07 7.01
C GLN A 197 31.02 13.37 6.18
N ILE A 198 30.11 14.17 5.63
CA ILE A 198 28.97 13.70 4.82
C ILE A 198 28.85 14.56 3.58
N ASP A 199 28.65 13.90 2.44
CA ASP A 199 28.42 14.56 1.17
C ASP A 199 27.05 15.27 1.08
N ASP A 200 26.96 16.33 0.30
CA ASP A 200 25.72 17.10 0.12
C ASP A 200 24.64 16.30 -0.61
N MET A 201 25.05 15.45 -1.56
CA MET A 201 24.18 14.50 -2.24
C MET A 201 23.61 13.46 -1.27
N ALA A 202 24.45 12.97 -0.35
CA ALA A 202 24.07 12.04 0.71
C ALA A 202 23.00 12.63 1.64
N LEU A 203 23.15 13.89 2.06
CA LEU A 203 22.14 14.58 2.89
C LEU A 203 20.82 14.76 2.14
N THR A 204 20.89 15.07 0.84
CA THR A 204 19.70 15.23 -0.02
C THR A 204 18.94 13.91 -0.15
N LEU A 205 19.65 12.78 -0.35
CA LEU A 205 19.04 11.45 -0.41
C LEU A 205 18.35 11.05 0.90
N ILE A 206 18.97 11.34 2.05
CA ILE A 206 18.36 11.08 3.37
C ILE A 206 17.10 11.94 3.56
N ALA A 207 17.17 13.22 3.21
CA ALA A 207 16.04 14.14 3.34
C ALA A 207 14.86 13.73 2.44
N LYS A 208 15.13 13.33 1.18
CA LYS A 208 14.14 12.79 0.24
C LYS A 208 13.49 11.52 0.79
N LYS A 209 14.29 10.57 1.27
CA LYS A 209 13.78 9.30 1.83
C LYS A 209 12.95 9.49 3.10
N ALA A 210 13.22 10.55 3.86
CA ALA A 210 12.48 10.89 5.06
C ALA A 210 11.09 11.50 4.81
N ASP A 211 10.78 11.93 3.59
CA ASP A 211 9.44 12.37 3.16
C ASP A 211 8.79 13.42 4.09
N GLY A 212 9.61 14.37 4.56
CA GLY A 212 9.18 15.44 5.46
C GLY A 212 9.10 15.08 6.95
N ALA A 213 9.45 13.84 7.34
CA ALA A 213 9.49 13.37 8.72
C ALA A 213 10.91 13.48 9.31
N LEU A 214 11.15 14.50 10.13
CA LEU A 214 12.48 14.78 10.69
C LEU A 214 13.03 13.65 11.56
N ARG A 215 12.17 13.00 12.35
CA ARG A 215 12.56 11.85 13.16
C ARG A 215 13.07 10.69 12.30
N ASP A 216 12.43 10.45 11.16
CA ASP A 216 12.83 9.39 10.23
C ASP A 216 14.17 9.78 9.58
N ALA A 217 14.35 11.04 9.18
CA ALA A 217 15.61 11.58 8.65
C ALA A 217 16.80 11.37 9.62
N GLN A 218 16.63 11.72 10.89
CA GLN A 218 17.66 11.53 11.93
C GLN A 218 17.95 10.05 12.20
N SER A 219 16.94 9.19 12.13
CA SER A 219 17.11 7.75 12.31
C SER A 219 17.90 7.13 11.16
N LEU A 220 17.59 7.53 9.92
CA LEU A 220 18.34 7.11 8.74
C LEU A 220 19.79 7.61 8.79
N PHE A 221 19.99 8.86 9.21
CA PHE A 221 21.31 9.46 9.42
C PHE A 221 22.18 8.65 10.38
N ASP A 222 21.65 8.28 11.55
CA ASP A 222 22.36 7.44 12.53
C ASP A 222 22.72 6.06 11.97
N GLN A 223 21.81 5.48 11.20
CA GLN A 223 22.00 4.18 10.59
C GLN A 223 23.11 4.22 9.53
N VAL A 224 23.15 5.29 8.73
CA VAL A 224 24.21 5.56 7.73
C VAL A 224 25.57 5.75 8.41
N ILE A 225 25.65 6.50 9.52
CA ILE A 225 26.89 6.70 10.28
C ILE A 225 27.39 5.39 10.87
N SER A 226 26.49 4.60 11.45
CA SER A 226 26.82 3.30 12.05
C SER A 226 27.39 2.33 11.03
N PHE A 227 26.99 2.45 9.76
CA PHE A 227 27.48 1.62 8.66
C PHE A 227 28.82 2.09 8.08
N SER A 228 29.00 3.41 7.95
CA SER A 228 30.13 4.02 7.23
C SER A 228 31.36 4.35 8.09
N GLY A 229 31.25 4.25 9.41
CA GLY A 229 32.40 4.41 10.32
C GLY A 229 33.01 5.82 10.38
N GLY A 230 32.36 6.84 9.80
CA GLY A 230 32.73 8.25 9.93
C GLY A 230 32.85 9.05 8.63
N SER A 231 32.97 8.39 7.47
CA SER A 231 32.97 9.05 6.15
C SER A 231 31.86 8.50 5.27
N VAL A 232 30.87 9.33 4.97
CA VAL A 232 29.64 8.92 4.28
C VAL A 232 29.71 9.30 2.80
N GLN A 233 29.85 8.30 1.93
CA GLN A 233 29.73 8.46 0.47
C GLN A 233 28.31 8.12 -0.01
N SER A 234 27.84 8.80 -1.06
CA SER A 234 26.49 8.65 -1.63
C SER A 234 26.20 7.22 -2.12
N GLU A 235 27.17 6.55 -2.75
CA GLU A 235 27.04 5.19 -3.27
C GLU A 235 26.78 4.16 -2.17
N VAL A 236 27.40 4.36 -1.01
CA VAL A 236 27.23 3.50 0.17
C VAL A 236 25.83 3.66 0.75
N ILE A 237 25.31 4.91 0.76
CA ILE A 237 23.95 5.20 1.19
C ILE A 237 22.92 4.58 0.25
N SER A 238 23.11 4.68 -1.07
CA SER A 238 22.16 4.11 -2.03
C SER A 238 22.02 2.61 -1.85
N LYS A 239 23.13 1.89 -1.64
CA LYS A 239 23.11 0.45 -1.34
C LYS A 239 22.43 0.15 0.00
N MET A 240 22.73 0.94 1.03
CA MET A 240 22.26 0.70 2.38
C MET A 240 20.77 1.04 2.58
N LEU A 241 20.30 2.12 1.97
CA LEU A 241 18.89 2.52 1.96
C LEU A 241 18.07 1.74 0.92
N ASN A 242 18.70 0.80 0.21
CA ASN A 242 18.13 0.03 -0.90
C ASN A 242 17.47 0.96 -1.93
N LEU A 243 18.08 2.12 -2.16
CA LEU A 243 17.62 3.12 -3.11
C LEU A 243 18.02 2.68 -4.51
N ILE A 244 17.09 2.90 -5.42
CA ILE A 244 17.28 2.63 -6.83
C ILE A 244 18.02 3.83 -7.40
N ASP A 245 19.09 3.55 -8.13
CA ASP A 245 19.86 4.59 -8.79
C ASP A 245 18.99 5.32 -9.83
N GLU A 246 19.00 6.64 -9.79
CA GLU A 246 18.21 7.46 -10.71
C GLU A 246 18.65 7.30 -12.15
N GLU A 247 19.92 6.94 -12.39
CA GLU A 247 20.44 6.65 -13.73
C GLU A 247 19.68 5.51 -14.44
N ILE A 248 19.09 4.60 -13.67
CA ILE A 248 18.27 3.51 -14.22
C ILE A 248 16.98 4.05 -14.82
N TYR A 249 16.37 5.08 -14.20
CA TYR A 249 15.17 5.70 -14.74
C TYR A 249 15.46 6.46 -16.04
N PHE A 250 16.58 7.19 -16.09
CA PHE A 250 17.05 7.84 -17.32
C PHE A 250 17.30 6.82 -18.45
N THR A 251 17.90 5.66 -18.14
CA THR A 251 18.10 4.57 -19.11
C THR A 251 16.78 4.07 -19.71
N ILE A 252 15.69 4.05 -18.93
CA ILE A 252 14.37 3.65 -19.42
C ILE A 252 13.77 4.73 -20.32
N SER A 253 13.90 6.01 -19.94
CA SER A 253 13.46 7.14 -20.75
C SER A 253 14.14 7.13 -22.12
N ASP A 254 15.45 6.92 -22.16
CA ASP A 254 16.22 6.78 -23.39
C ASP A 254 15.82 5.53 -24.18
N ALA A 255 15.52 4.42 -23.51
CA ALA A 255 15.06 3.20 -24.15
C ALA A 255 13.69 3.37 -24.82
N ILE A 256 12.78 4.16 -24.23
CA ILE A 256 11.48 4.49 -24.82
C ILE A 256 11.68 5.32 -26.09
N LEU A 257 12.56 6.32 -26.05
CA LEU A 257 12.84 7.19 -27.19
C LEU A 257 13.48 6.43 -28.36
N ASN A 258 14.40 5.52 -28.06
CA ASN A 258 15.16 4.73 -29.04
C ASN A 258 14.53 3.38 -29.40
N LYS A 259 13.36 3.03 -28.83
CA LYS A 259 12.68 1.74 -29.02
C LYS A 259 13.55 0.52 -28.68
N ASN A 260 14.37 0.64 -27.63
CA ASN A 260 15.28 -0.43 -27.22
C ASN A 260 14.63 -1.39 -26.22
N PHE A 261 13.98 -2.45 -26.73
CA PHE A 261 13.33 -3.47 -25.90
C PHE A 261 14.30 -4.26 -25.01
N LYS A 262 15.59 -4.34 -25.36
CA LYS A 262 16.58 -5.07 -24.55
C LYS A 262 16.74 -4.46 -23.15
N ALA A 263 16.69 -3.13 -23.07
CA ALA A 263 16.84 -2.40 -21.82
C ALA A 263 15.78 -2.79 -20.77
N ALA A 264 14.56 -3.17 -21.19
CA ALA A 264 13.52 -3.62 -20.26
C ALA A 264 13.95 -4.83 -19.41
N PHE A 265 14.60 -5.80 -20.05
CA PHE A 265 15.07 -7.01 -19.37
C PHE A 265 16.33 -6.75 -18.53
N ASP A 266 17.26 -5.95 -19.05
CA ASP A 266 18.51 -5.61 -18.36
C ASP A 266 18.23 -4.81 -17.07
N VAL A 267 17.31 -3.84 -17.13
CA VAL A 267 16.87 -3.06 -15.97
C VAL A 267 16.14 -3.94 -14.96
N THR A 268 15.18 -4.75 -15.40
CA THR A 268 14.42 -5.64 -14.49
C THR A 268 15.34 -6.64 -13.79
N ARG A 269 16.35 -7.16 -14.51
CA ARG A 269 17.39 -8.02 -13.93
C ARG A 269 18.19 -7.30 -12.86
N THR A 270 18.63 -6.07 -13.13
CA THR A 270 19.39 -5.25 -12.18
C THR A 270 18.58 -4.99 -10.90
N VAL A 271 17.29 -4.65 -11.05
CA VAL A 271 16.36 -4.45 -9.91
C VAL A 271 16.24 -5.72 -9.08
N TYR A 272 16.15 -6.89 -9.73
CA TYR A 272 16.05 -8.17 -9.04
C TYR A 272 17.35 -8.59 -8.34
N GLU A 273 18.50 -8.44 -8.99
CA GLU A 273 19.81 -8.84 -8.44
C GLU A 273 20.22 -7.96 -7.25
N ASN A 274 19.85 -6.68 -7.25
CA ASN A 274 20.08 -5.77 -6.13
C ASN A 274 19.06 -5.96 -4.98
N GLY A 275 18.01 -6.77 -5.17
CA GLY A 275 16.98 -6.98 -4.15
C GLY A 275 16.06 -5.76 -3.94
N TRP A 276 15.93 -4.90 -4.95
CA TRP A 276 15.02 -3.76 -4.91
C TRP A 276 13.56 -4.20 -5.04
N ASN A 277 12.66 -3.49 -4.36
CA ASN A 277 11.24 -3.75 -4.45
C ASN A 277 10.67 -3.19 -5.76
N PHE A 278 9.97 -4.02 -6.53
CA PHE A 278 9.35 -3.59 -7.80
C PHE A 278 8.28 -2.50 -7.63
N MET A 279 7.62 -2.44 -6.47
CA MET A 279 6.67 -1.37 -6.16
C MET A 279 7.40 -0.04 -5.96
N ASP A 280 8.52 -0.04 -5.23
CA ASP A 280 9.34 1.16 -5.04
C ASP A 280 9.94 1.61 -6.37
N PHE A 281 10.36 0.66 -7.22
CA PHE A 281 10.80 0.94 -8.58
C PHE A 281 9.72 1.60 -9.43
N ALA A 282 8.49 1.06 -9.42
CA ALA A 282 7.38 1.64 -10.16
C ALA A 282 6.97 3.03 -9.61
N ASN A 283 7.11 3.28 -8.30
CA ASN A 283 6.90 4.60 -7.71
C ASN A 283 7.94 5.61 -8.18
N GLY A 284 9.23 5.26 -8.14
CA GLY A 284 10.29 6.12 -8.65
C GLY A 284 10.19 6.36 -10.16
N LEU A 285 9.74 5.37 -10.93
CA LEU A 285 9.47 5.56 -12.37
C LEU A 285 8.35 6.58 -12.62
N ASN A 286 7.29 6.55 -11.80
CA ASN A 286 6.19 7.50 -11.88
C ASN A 286 6.66 8.92 -11.52
N GLU A 287 7.48 9.04 -10.48
CA GLU A 287 8.11 10.31 -10.08
C GLU A 287 9.02 10.86 -11.19
N HIS A 288 9.84 10.00 -11.80
CA HIS A 288 10.71 10.37 -12.92
C HIS A 288 9.94 10.98 -14.10
N PHE A 289 8.86 10.32 -14.57
CA PHE A 289 8.04 10.87 -15.65
C PHE A 289 7.23 12.10 -15.23
N ARG A 290 6.84 12.22 -13.96
CA ARG A 290 6.23 13.44 -13.41
C ARG A 290 7.23 14.60 -13.45
N ASN A 291 8.51 14.36 -13.13
CA ASN A 291 9.57 15.36 -13.20
C ASN A 291 9.80 15.80 -14.64
N ILE A 292 9.89 14.85 -15.59
CA ILE A 292 9.96 15.18 -17.03
C ILE A 292 8.75 16.02 -17.46
N MET A 293 7.54 15.62 -17.09
CA MET A 293 6.32 16.39 -17.41
C MET A 293 6.33 17.80 -16.84
N THR A 294 6.86 17.97 -15.63
CA THR A 294 7.00 19.29 -14.99
C THR A 294 7.91 20.19 -15.81
N VAL A 295 9.04 19.66 -16.30
CA VAL A 295 9.97 20.39 -17.17
C VAL A 295 9.33 20.72 -18.52
N VAL A 296 8.64 19.76 -19.17
CA VAL A 296 8.01 19.98 -20.47
C VAL A 296 6.95 21.09 -20.40
N ILE A 297 6.13 21.10 -19.36
CA ILE A 297 5.03 22.06 -19.20
C ILE A 297 5.53 23.44 -18.73
N ARG A 298 6.40 23.47 -17.71
CA ARG A 298 6.81 24.73 -17.05
C ARG A 298 8.09 25.32 -17.60
N LYS A 299 8.92 24.52 -18.28
CA LYS A 299 10.29 24.87 -18.69
C LYS A 299 11.16 25.35 -17.53
N ASP A 300 10.88 24.83 -16.33
CA ASP A 300 11.53 25.24 -15.08
C ASP A 300 11.75 24.01 -14.18
N SER A 301 12.87 23.98 -13.45
CA SER A 301 13.32 22.89 -12.57
C SER A 301 13.06 23.17 -11.08
N THR A 302 12.41 24.29 -10.74
CA THR A 302 12.13 24.71 -9.36
C THR A 302 11.35 23.69 -8.53
N LEU A 303 10.40 22.96 -9.14
CA LEU A 303 9.55 21.98 -8.47
C LEU A 303 10.18 20.58 -8.36
N ILE A 304 11.37 20.38 -8.91
CA ILE A 304 12.07 19.09 -8.86
C ILE A 304 12.81 19.00 -7.53
N GLU A 305 12.44 18.04 -6.70
CA GLU A 305 13.03 17.77 -5.38
C GLU A 305 14.24 16.81 -5.49
N GLU A 306 15.12 17.07 -6.46
CA GLU A 306 16.32 16.26 -6.74
C GLU A 306 17.62 17.03 -6.54
N ALA A 307 18.75 16.32 -6.53
CA ALA A 307 20.07 16.93 -6.60
C ALA A 307 20.24 17.76 -7.88
N GLU A 308 21.01 18.86 -7.80
CA GLU A 308 21.21 19.79 -8.92
C GLU A 308 21.71 19.11 -10.19
N PHE A 309 22.59 18.09 -10.05
CA PHE A 309 23.08 17.28 -11.16
C PHE A 309 21.96 16.61 -11.98
N TYR A 310 20.93 16.07 -11.32
CA TYR A 310 19.81 15.44 -12.02
C TYR A 310 18.86 16.47 -12.63
N LYS A 311 18.71 17.64 -12.01
CA LYS A 311 17.89 18.74 -12.55
C LYS A 311 18.35 19.16 -13.95
N GLU A 312 19.66 19.23 -14.19
CA GLU A 312 20.21 19.53 -15.51
C GLU A 312 19.85 18.46 -16.53
N LYS A 313 20.03 17.17 -16.20
CA LYS A 313 19.63 16.05 -17.08
C LYS A 313 18.13 16.07 -17.43
N TYR A 314 17.26 16.49 -16.52
CA TYR A 314 15.82 16.61 -16.81
C TYR A 314 15.50 17.72 -17.83
N LEU A 315 16.31 18.78 -17.91
CA LEU A 315 16.12 19.85 -18.91
C LEU A 315 16.36 19.36 -20.34
N ASP A 316 17.23 18.37 -20.54
CA ASP A 316 17.50 17.79 -21.86
C ASP A 316 16.29 17.06 -22.48
N TYR A 317 15.35 16.61 -21.64
CA TYR A 317 14.12 15.94 -22.08
C TYR A 317 12.99 16.91 -22.44
N ALA A 318 13.15 18.22 -22.21
CA ALA A 318 12.10 19.23 -22.41
C ALA A 318 11.50 19.23 -23.83
N GLU A 319 12.30 18.87 -24.85
CA GLU A 319 11.88 18.88 -26.26
C GLU A 319 11.67 17.48 -26.85
N GLN A 320 11.98 16.42 -26.10
CA GLN A 320 11.99 15.05 -26.63
C GLN A 320 10.66 14.32 -26.43
N PHE A 321 9.86 14.74 -25.45
CA PHE A 321 8.56 14.16 -25.13
C PHE A 321 7.42 15.15 -25.40
N SER A 322 6.31 14.64 -25.94
CA SER A 322 5.07 15.40 -26.04
C SER A 322 4.23 15.26 -24.77
N GLU A 323 3.43 16.29 -24.45
CA GLU A 323 2.51 16.25 -23.29
C GLU A 323 1.55 15.05 -23.35
N GLY A 324 1.05 14.73 -24.54
CA GLY A 324 0.14 13.60 -24.74
C GLY A 324 0.80 12.24 -24.50
N ASP A 325 2.09 12.10 -24.82
CA ASP A 325 2.85 10.87 -24.57
C ASP A 325 3.11 10.69 -23.07
N LEU A 326 3.50 11.76 -22.37
CA LEU A 326 3.76 11.71 -20.93
C LEU A 326 2.50 11.37 -20.13
N LEU A 327 1.34 11.95 -20.48
CA LEU A 327 0.07 11.59 -19.83
C LEU A 327 -0.30 10.13 -20.05
N ARG A 328 -0.03 9.57 -21.24
CA ARG A 328 -0.26 8.15 -21.52
C ARG A 328 0.70 7.26 -20.73
N ILE A 329 1.98 7.62 -20.67
CA ILE A 329 3.00 6.92 -19.90
C ILE A 329 2.62 6.91 -18.41
N LEU A 330 2.31 8.06 -17.83
CA LEU A 330 1.92 8.19 -16.42
C LEU A 330 0.65 7.37 -16.09
N ASN A 331 -0.37 7.43 -16.94
CA ASN A 331 -1.58 6.63 -16.76
C ASN A 331 -1.28 5.12 -16.84
N PHE A 332 -0.41 4.71 -17.75
CA PHE A 332 0.01 3.31 -17.89
C PHE A 332 0.81 2.84 -16.66
N ILE A 333 1.72 3.67 -16.14
CA ILE A 333 2.49 3.36 -14.92
C ILE A 333 1.55 3.23 -13.72
N ASN A 334 0.62 4.18 -13.52
CA ASN A 334 -0.37 4.11 -12.44
C ASN A 334 -1.21 2.82 -12.50
N LYS A 335 -1.64 2.42 -13.70
CA LYS A 335 -2.36 1.15 -13.90
C LYS A 335 -1.47 -0.05 -13.55
N THR A 336 -0.22 -0.03 -14.01
CA THR A 336 0.76 -1.09 -13.74
C THR A 336 1.05 -1.23 -12.25
N GLN A 337 1.16 -0.13 -11.51
CA GLN A 337 1.34 -0.13 -10.05
C GLN A 337 0.21 -0.87 -9.33
N TYR A 338 -1.05 -0.65 -9.74
CA TYR A 338 -2.20 -1.37 -9.17
C TYR A 338 -2.14 -2.87 -9.48
N GLU A 339 -1.78 -3.23 -10.72
CA GLU A 339 -1.66 -4.63 -11.14
C GLU A 339 -0.49 -5.37 -10.48
N LEU A 340 0.63 -4.68 -10.20
CA LEU A 340 1.78 -5.22 -9.49
C LEU A 340 1.43 -5.65 -8.06
N LYS A 341 0.55 -4.90 -7.38
CA LYS A 341 0.11 -5.20 -6.01
C LYS A 341 -0.60 -6.57 -5.89
N ASN A 342 -1.32 -6.96 -6.94
CA ASN A 342 -2.12 -8.19 -6.96
C ASN A 342 -1.43 -9.35 -7.71
N SER A 343 -0.22 -9.13 -8.22
CA SER A 343 0.48 -10.12 -9.05
C SER A 343 1.29 -11.11 -8.21
N SER A 344 1.18 -12.40 -8.53
CA SER A 344 2.02 -13.44 -7.93
C SER A 344 3.47 -13.41 -8.44
N ASN A 345 3.71 -12.86 -9.64
CA ASN A 345 5.05 -12.72 -10.22
C ASN A 345 5.28 -11.28 -10.68
N GLN A 346 5.74 -10.45 -9.73
CA GLN A 346 6.01 -9.03 -9.95
C GLN A 346 7.11 -8.79 -11.01
N LYS A 347 8.13 -9.67 -11.06
CA LYS A 347 9.23 -9.56 -12.02
C LYS A 347 8.73 -9.66 -13.46
N MET A 348 8.04 -10.75 -13.78
CA MET A 348 7.50 -10.96 -15.14
C MET A 348 6.53 -9.84 -15.53
N LYS A 349 5.70 -9.39 -14.58
CA LYS A 349 4.77 -8.31 -14.82
C LYS A 349 5.48 -6.99 -15.15
N MET A 350 6.58 -6.69 -14.45
CA MET A 350 7.38 -5.49 -14.71
C MET A 350 8.08 -5.55 -16.08
N GLU A 351 8.64 -6.70 -16.46
CA GLU A 351 9.26 -6.90 -17.80
C GLU A 351 8.25 -6.63 -18.93
N ILE A 352 7.04 -7.18 -18.79
CA ILE A 352 5.94 -6.97 -19.75
C ILE A 352 5.54 -5.49 -19.78
N ALA A 353 5.40 -4.85 -18.62
CA ALA A 353 5.01 -3.45 -18.53
C ALA A 353 6.05 -2.51 -19.17
N LEU A 354 7.34 -2.74 -18.93
CA LEU A 354 8.42 -1.97 -19.55
C LEU A 354 8.45 -2.19 -21.08
N CYS A 355 8.26 -3.43 -21.54
CA CYS A 355 8.14 -3.70 -22.98
C CYS A 355 6.96 -2.95 -23.60
N HIS A 356 5.80 -2.92 -22.95
CA HIS A 356 4.65 -2.15 -23.42
C HIS A 356 4.93 -0.65 -23.45
N LEU A 357 5.58 -0.10 -22.41
CA LEU A 357 5.98 1.32 -22.36
C LEU A 357 6.90 1.68 -23.52
N ILE A 358 7.94 0.89 -23.77
CA ILE A 358 8.87 1.09 -24.89
C ILE A 358 8.12 0.93 -26.22
N GLY A 359 7.12 0.05 -26.28
CA GLY A 359 6.28 -0.18 -27.46
C GLY A 359 5.32 0.97 -27.81
N LEU A 360 4.97 1.87 -26.87
CA LEU A 360 3.96 2.92 -27.10
C LEU A 360 4.30 3.83 -28.29
N GLU A 361 3.40 3.90 -29.27
CA GLU A 361 3.56 4.82 -30.41
C GLU A 361 3.39 6.28 -29.98
N ARG A 362 4.17 7.19 -30.60
CA ARG A 362 4.09 8.63 -30.31
C ARG A 362 2.73 9.17 -30.76
N SER A 363 2.10 9.96 -29.90
CA SER A 363 0.81 10.61 -30.14
C SER A 363 0.84 11.53 -31.36
N SER A 364 1.98 12.19 -31.61
CA SER A 364 2.21 13.00 -32.81
C SER A 364 2.04 12.17 -34.09
N THR A 365 2.49 10.92 -34.10
CA THR A 365 2.37 10.00 -35.25
C THR A 365 0.91 9.66 -35.54
N ILE A 366 0.07 9.49 -34.52
CA ILE A 366 -1.37 9.20 -34.70
C ILE A 366 -2.09 10.40 -35.30
N SER A 367 -1.83 11.61 -34.78
CA SER A 367 -2.41 12.86 -35.31
C SER A 367 -1.89 13.18 -36.73
N GLU A 368 -0.62 12.92 -37.03
CA GLU A 368 -0.06 13.06 -38.38
C GLU A 368 -0.64 12.03 -39.37
N ILE A 369 -0.84 10.78 -38.95
CA ILE A 369 -1.49 9.76 -39.79
C ILE A 369 -2.94 10.13 -40.05
N LEU A 370 -3.69 10.58 -39.04
CA LEU A 370 -5.07 11.05 -39.20
C LEU A 370 -5.16 12.28 -40.11
N ASN A 371 -4.22 13.22 -40.00
CA ASN A 371 -4.14 14.37 -40.90
C ASN A 371 -3.76 13.97 -42.34
N LYS A 372 -2.87 12.98 -42.51
CA LYS A 372 -2.53 12.42 -43.84
C LYS A 372 -3.69 11.65 -44.47
N ILE A 373 -4.51 10.98 -43.65
CA ILE A 373 -5.74 10.31 -44.11
C ILE A 373 -6.80 11.34 -44.52
N ASN A 374 -7.00 12.41 -43.74
CA ASN A 374 -7.96 13.47 -44.05
C ASN A 374 -7.57 14.35 -45.24
N THR A 375 -6.28 14.44 -45.59
CA THR A 375 -5.79 15.26 -46.73
C THR A 375 -5.70 14.49 -48.05
N GLY A 376 -6.13 13.23 -48.10
CA GLY A 376 -6.32 12.48 -49.36
C GLY A 376 -5.04 12.20 -50.17
N LYS A 377 -3.85 12.39 -49.60
CA LYS A 377 -2.58 12.03 -50.25
C LYS A 377 -2.12 10.65 -49.80
N ILE A 378 -2.80 9.62 -50.28
CA ILE A 378 -2.27 8.25 -50.28
C ILE A 378 -1.66 8.01 -51.66
N SER A 379 -0.45 8.53 -51.85
CA SER A 379 0.41 8.13 -52.96
C SER A 379 1.86 8.43 -52.62
N GLU A 380 2.43 7.66 -51.69
CA GLU A 380 3.84 7.31 -51.74
C GLU A 380 4.05 6.07 -50.86
N PRO A 381 4.67 4.99 -51.39
CA PRO A 381 4.98 3.85 -50.57
C PRO A 381 5.98 4.27 -49.48
N LEU A 382 5.68 3.83 -48.26
CA LEU A 382 6.55 3.94 -47.09
C LEU A 382 8.00 3.69 -47.49
N LYS A 383 8.87 4.70 -47.31
CA LYS A 383 10.29 4.44 -47.14
C LYS A 383 10.40 3.57 -45.90
N SER A 384 10.59 2.28 -46.13
CA SER A 384 11.13 1.38 -45.13
C SER A 384 12.39 2.04 -44.59
N TYR A 385 12.41 2.33 -43.29
CA TYR A 385 13.64 2.64 -42.60
C TYR A 385 14.52 1.40 -42.73
N SER A 386 15.45 1.47 -43.68
CA SER A 386 16.59 0.57 -43.75
C SER A 386 17.33 0.67 -42.43
N SER A 387 17.36 -0.43 -41.71
CA SER A 387 18.38 -0.71 -40.71
C SER A 387 19.74 -0.38 -41.30
N GLY A 388 20.45 0.56 -40.69
CA GLY A 388 21.85 0.79 -40.98
C GLY A 388 22.64 -0.42 -40.51
N THR A 389 22.99 -1.30 -41.44
CA THR A 389 24.14 -2.20 -41.30
C THR A 389 25.09 -1.93 -42.46
N GLY A 390 26.31 -1.55 -42.10
CA GLY A 390 27.42 -1.29 -43.00
C GLY A 390 27.71 -2.48 -43.92
N GLY A 391 28.09 -2.16 -45.16
CA GLY A 391 28.13 -3.09 -46.27
C GLY A 391 29.22 -4.15 -46.22
N VAL A 392 28.95 -5.26 -46.90
CA VAL A 392 29.94 -6.11 -47.58
C VAL A 392 29.34 -6.61 -48.90
N SER A 393 30.20 -6.65 -49.91
CA SER A 393 29.99 -6.82 -51.35
C SER A 393 29.20 -8.06 -51.81
N LYS A 394 28.42 -7.87 -52.88
CA LYS A 394 27.72 -8.92 -53.66
C LYS A 394 28.69 -9.85 -54.41
N LYS A 395 28.42 -11.16 -54.36
CA LYS A 395 28.57 -12.12 -55.48
C LYS A 395 27.40 -13.14 -55.45
N PRO A 396 26.95 -13.66 -56.60
CA PRO A 396 25.68 -14.38 -56.73
C PRO A 396 25.83 -15.86 -56.33
N ALA A 397 24.89 -16.36 -55.52
CA ALA A 397 24.83 -17.77 -55.13
C ALA A 397 23.80 -18.52 -55.98
N GLN A 398 24.26 -19.63 -56.57
CA GLN A 398 23.49 -20.63 -57.30
C GLN A 398 22.49 -21.34 -56.40
N GLU A 399 21.34 -21.69 -56.97
CA GLU A 399 20.41 -22.69 -56.42
C GLU A 399 21.14 -24.03 -56.25
N GLN A 400 21.25 -24.49 -55.00
CA GLN A 400 21.56 -25.87 -54.69
C GLN A 400 20.43 -26.46 -53.86
N SER A 401 19.83 -27.49 -54.44
CA SER A 401 18.81 -28.35 -53.87
C SER A 401 19.27 -29.00 -52.57
N LEU A 402 18.50 -28.82 -51.49
CA LEU A 402 18.64 -29.59 -50.25
C LEU A 402 18.02 -30.98 -50.42
N SER A 403 18.71 -31.86 -51.14
CA SER A 403 18.48 -33.31 -51.10
C SER A 403 19.28 -33.90 -49.94
N ASN A 404 18.70 -33.91 -48.73
CA ASN A 404 18.97 -34.88 -47.66
C ASN A 404 18.17 -34.53 -46.40
N VAL A 405 16.90 -34.95 -46.37
CA VAL A 405 16.18 -35.17 -45.11
C VAL A 405 15.69 -36.61 -45.13
N ARG A 406 16.30 -37.47 -44.29
CA ARG A 406 15.84 -38.84 -44.04
C ARG A 406 14.49 -38.78 -43.32
N LEU A 407 13.48 -39.41 -43.91
CA LEU A 407 12.18 -39.66 -43.29
C LEU A 407 12.38 -40.63 -42.12
N VAL A 408 12.00 -40.21 -40.91
CA VAL A 408 11.94 -41.09 -39.74
C VAL A 408 10.71 -41.98 -39.88
N GLU A 409 10.92 -43.29 -39.85
CA GLU A 409 9.86 -44.30 -39.89
C GLU A 409 8.89 -44.15 -38.72
N LYS A 410 7.58 -44.23 -39.03
CA LYS A 410 6.49 -44.26 -38.06
C LYS A 410 6.57 -45.54 -37.23
N ASN A 411 7.15 -45.46 -36.03
CA ASN A 411 6.87 -46.45 -35.00
C ASN A 411 5.49 -46.17 -34.38
N GLU A 412 4.60 -47.14 -34.50
CA GLU A 412 3.25 -47.16 -33.95
C GLU A 412 3.28 -46.97 -32.43
N ILE A 413 2.77 -45.83 -31.96
CA ILE A 413 2.38 -45.65 -30.56
C ILE A 413 0.93 -46.11 -30.45
N LYS A 414 0.71 -47.28 -29.83
CA LYS A 414 -0.63 -47.77 -29.45
C LYS A 414 -1.26 -46.81 -28.44
N LEU A 415 -2.30 -46.10 -28.85
CA LEU A 415 -3.18 -45.38 -27.93
C LEU A 415 -4.04 -46.38 -27.15
N PRO A 416 -4.22 -46.22 -25.82
CA PRO A 416 -5.14 -47.03 -25.05
C PRO A 416 -6.59 -46.69 -25.42
N GLU A 417 -7.40 -47.73 -25.65
CA GLU A 417 -8.83 -47.63 -25.98
C GLU A 417 -9.62 -46.94 -24.85
N VAL A 418 -10.25 -45.81 -25.19
CA VAL A 418 -11.24 -45.16 -24.33
C VAL A 418 -12.59 -45.83 -24.57
N LYS A 419 -13.15 -46.45 -23.52
CA LYS A 419 -14.48 -47.08 -23.55
C LYS A 419 -15.56 -46.05 -23.90
N ASN A 420 -16.29 -46.35 -24.98
CA ASN A 420 -17.63 -45.92 -25.37
C ASN A 420 -18.15 -44.59 -24.77
N PHE A 421 -18.01 -43.51 -25.53
CA PHE A 421 -18.98 -42.41 -25.46
C PHE A 421 -20.31 -42.91 -26.02
N VAL A 422 -21.30 -43.09 -25.14
CA VAL A 422 -22.70 -43.21 -25.53
C VAL A 422 -23.18 -41.80 -25.85
N ALA A 423 -23.42 -41.50 -27.13
CA ALA A 423 -24.10 -40.28 -27.53
C ALA A 423 -25.54 -40.29 -26.97
N PRO A 424 -25.98 -39.31 -26.18
CA PRO A 424 -27.38 -39.16 -25.85
C PRO A 424 -28.11 -38.64 -27.09
N THR A 425 -29.12 -39.40 -27.50
CA THR A 425 -30.10 -39.09 -28.54
C THR A 425 -30.66 -37.67 -28.41
N ALA A 426 -30.65 -36.94 -29.53
CA ALA A 426 -31.24 -35.62 -29.70
C ALA A 426 -32.76 -35.64 -29.42
N ARG A 427 -33.17 -35.14 -28.26
CA ARG A 427 -34.55 -34.68 -27.97
C ARG A 427 -34.63 -33.38 -27.16
N ASP A 428 -33.55 -32.91 -26.52
CA ASP A 428 -33.62 -31.82 -25.51
C ASP A 428 -33.04 -30.45 -25.95
N SER A 429 -32.58 -30.29 -27.20
CA SER A 429 -31.87 -29.06 -27.62
C SER A 429 -32.75 -27.81 -27.70
N SER A 430 -34.08 -27.93 -27.87
CA SER A 430 -34.99 -26.78 -27.92
C SER A 430 -35.35 -26.25 -26.53
N GLU A 431 -35.55 -27.13 -25.54
CA GLU A 431 -35.90 -26.72 -24.17
C GLU A 431 -34.73 -26.02 -23.44
N PHE A 432 -33.49 -26.42 -23.72
CA PHE A 432 -32.31 -25.78 -23.13
C PHE A 432 -32.09 -24.35 -23.64
N ASN A 433 -32.33 -24.09 -24.93
CA ASN A 433 -32.19 -22.75 -25.52
C ASN A 433 -33.25 -21.76 -24.97
N ASP A 434 -34.46 -22.22 -24.69
CA ASP A 434 -35.50 -21.41 -24.03
C ASP A 434 -35.15 -21.07 -22.58
N ILE A 435 -34.42 -21.95 -21.89
CA ILE A 435 -33.98 -21.71 -20.51
C ILE A 435 -32.82 -20.72 -20.47
N ILE A 436 -31.83 -20.83 -21.37
CA ILE A 436 -30.71 -19.88 -21.45
C ILE A 436 -31.22 -18.46 -21.73
N THR A 437 -32.13 -18.30 -22.69
CA THR A 437 -32.65 -16.98 -23.07
C THR A 437 -33.47 -16.32 -21.95
N LYS A 438 -34.13 -17.11 -21.10
CA LYS A 438 -34.90 -16.61 -19.94
C LYS A 438 -34.12 -16.60 -18.63
N TRP A 439 -32.86 -17.07 -18.62
CA TRP A 439 -32.03 -17.19 -17.42
C TRP A 439 -31.72 -15.83 -16.82
N GLU A 440 -31.34 -14.85 -17.63
CA GLU A 440 -31.05 -13.48 -17.17
C GLU A 440 -32.29 -12.85 -16.52
N THR A 441 -33.47 -13.00 -17.13
CA THR A 441 -34.74 -12.51 -16.59
C THR A 441 -35.11 -13.20 -15.26
N PHE A 442 -34.82 -14.51 -15.14
CA PHE A 442 -35.01 -15.25 -13.90
C PHE A 442 -34.09 -14.75 -12.78
N VAL A 443 -32.80 -14.54 -13.06
CA VAL A 443 -31.83 -14.03 -12.10
C VAL A 443 -32.21 -12.63 -11.62
N GLU A 444 -32.68 -11.76 -12.53
CA GLU A 444 -33.15 -10.42 -12.17
C GLU A 444 -34.39 -10.44 -11.26
N GLN A 445 -35.37 -11.31 -11.54
CA GLN A 445 -36.55 -11.45 -10.68
C GLN A 445 -36.21 -12.01 -9.29
N VAL A 446 -35.21 -12.87 -9.20
CA VAL A 446 -34.75 -13.39 -7.90
C VAL A 446 -33.95 -12.33 -7.13
N LYS A 447 -33.21 -11.45 -7.82
CA LYS A 447 -32.55 -10.29 -7.18
C LYS A 447 -33.56 -9.32 -6.55
N THR A 448 -34.71 -9.09 -7.18
CA THR A 448 -35.75 -8.19 -6.64
C THR A 448 -36.42 -8.75 -5.38
N ASP A 449 -36.61 -10.06 -5.30
CA ASP A 449 -37.20 -10.71 -4.12
C ASP A 449 -36.18 -10.92 -2.98
N LYS A 450 -34.95 -11.33 -3.32
CA LYS A 450 -33.87 -11.61 -2.36
C LYS A 450 -32.50 -11.24 -2.93
N LEU A 451 -32.02 -10.04 -2.59
CA LEU A 451 -30.77 -9.45 -3.11
C LEU A 451 -29.54 -10.37 -3.00
N PHE A 452 -29.38 -11.06 -1.86
CA PHE A 452 -28.25 -11.96 -1.61
C PHE A 452 -28.33 -13.24 -2.46
N PHE A 453 -29.52 -13.82 -2.59
CA PHE A 453 -29.74 -15.06 -3.33
C PHE A 453 -29.63 -14.84 -4.85
N GLY A 454 -30.12 -13.70 -5.35
CA GLY A 454 -29.97 -13.33 -6.76
C GLY A 454 -28.52 -13.02 -7.16
N SER A 455 -27.67 -12.59 -6.22
CA SER A 455 -26.23 -12.40 -6.48
C SER A 455 -25.49 -13.73 -6.62
N ILE A 456 -25.87 -14.73 -5.82
CA ILE A 456 -25.32 -16.10 -5.92
C ILE A 456 -25.73 -16.75 -7.25
N LEU A 457 -27.00 -16.63 -7.65
CA LEU A 457 -27.49 -17.15 -8.92
C LEU A 457 -26.86 -16.46 -10.15
N ASN A 458 -26.49 -15.18 -10.02
CA ASN A 458 -25.79 -14.44 -11.08
C ASN A 458 -24.36 -14.97 -11.34
N ASN A 459 -23.75 -15.58 -10.33
CA ASN A 459 -22.46 -16.24 -10.44
C ASN A 459 -22.61 -17.73 -10.82
N SER A 460 -23.79 -18.12 -11.31
CA SER A 460 -24.12 -19.50 -11.64
C SER A 460 -24.58 -19.64 -13.08
N ASN A 461 -24.01 -20.60 -13.81
CA ASN A 461 -24.26 -20.80 -15.24
C ASN A 461 -24.93 -22.15 -15.50
N PRO A 462 -26.06 -22.20 -16.24
CA PRO A 462 -26.69 -23.46 -16.63
C PRO A 462 -25.84 -24.16 -17.70
N VAL A 463 -25.47 -25.42 -17.44
CA VAL A 463 -24.57 -26.21 -18.30
C VAL A 463 -25.33 -27.17 -19.21
N ASN A 464 -26.32 -27.89 -18.66
CA ASN A 464 -27.14 -28.82 -19.44
C ASN A 464 -28.44 -29.16 -18.69
N ILE A 465 -29.49 -29.52 -19.42
CA ILE A 465 -30.72 -30.10 -18.87
C ILE A 465 -30.78 -31.59 -19.20
N ALA A 466 -31.10 -32.43 -18.21
CA ALA A 466 -31.33 -33.86 -18.43
C ALA A 466 -32.46 -34.33 -17.52
N ASN A 467 -33.52 -34.92 -18.08
CA ASN A 467 -34.69 -35.43 -17.35
C ASN A 467 -35.32 -34.40 -16.38
N ASP A 468 -35.66 -33.21 -16.86
CA ASP A 468 -36.22 -32.08 -16.07
C ASP A 468 -35.31 -31.59 -14.91
N LYS A 469 -34.01 -31.95 -14.94
CA LYS A 469 -33.00 -31.45 -14.01
C LYS A 469 -32.02 -30.51 -14.70
N LEU A 470 -31.96 -29.27 -14.24
CA LEU A 470 -31.02 -28.26 -14.73
C LEU A 470 -29.72 -28.36 -13.94
N ASN A 471 -28.64 -28.69 -14.64
CA ASN A 471 -27.31 -28.71 -14.04
C ASN A 471 -26.71 -27.31 -14.12
N ILE A 472 -26.36 -26.74 -12.97
CA ILE A 472 -25.75 -25.41 -12.85
C ILE A 472 -24.32 -25.56 -12.33
N GLU A 473 -23.40 -24.85 -12.96
CA GLU A 473 -22.04 -24.67 -12.48
C GLU A 473 -21.99 -23.46 -11.54
N VAL A 474 -21.45 -23.67 -10.34
CA VAL A 474 -21.29 -22.65 -9.29
C VAL A 474 -19.80 -22.55 -8.94
N GLU A 475 -19.29 -21.32 -8.74
CA GLU A 475 -17.86 -21.09 -8.51
C GLU A 475 -17.35 -21.61 -7.16
N HIS A 476 -18.15 -21.47 -6.10
CA HIS A 476 -17.81 -21.93 -4.75
C HIS A 476 -18.78 -23.02 -4.26
N THR A 477 -18.28 -23.96 -3.46
CA THR A 477 -19.11 -25.06 -2.91
C THR A 477 -20.12 -24.57 -1.89
N GLU A 478 -19.81 -23.50 -1.15
CA GLU A 478 -20.68 -22.89 -0.13
C GLU A 478 -21.93 -22.23 -0.74
N ASP A 479 -21.80 -21.70 -1.96
CA ASP A 479 -22.92 -21.14 -2.73
C ASP A 479 -23.96 -22.20 -3.10
N TRP A 480 -23.52 -23.45 -3.32
CA TRP A 480 -24.42 -24.56 -3.59
C TRP A 480 -25.25 -24.96 -2.38
N ASP A 481 -24.68 -24.91 -1.17
CA ASP A 481 -25.41 -25.24 0.05
C ASP A 481 -26.60 -24.29 0.24
N ILE A 482 -26.39 -23.00 -0.01
CA ILE A 482 -27.43 -21.95 0.04
C ILE A 482 -28.52 -22.17 -1.03
N ILE A 483 -28.14 -22.62 -2.24
CA ILE A 483 -29.08 -22.97 -3.31
C ILE A 483 -29.90 -24.21 -2.92
N SER A 484 -29.24 -25.20 -2.32
CA SER A 484 -29.86 -26.47 -1.93
C SER A 484 -30.86 -26.32 -0.76
N ASP A 485 -30.60 -25.36 0.14
CA ASP A 485 -31.48 -25.04 1.27
C ASP A 485 -32.75 -24.29 0.84
N ASN A 486 -32.72 -23.61 -0.31
CA ASN A 486 -33.84 -22.79 -0.82
C ASN A 486 -34.66 -23.47 -1.95
N LYS A 487 -34.67 -24.81 -2.02
CA LYS A 487 -35.37 -25.59 -3.06
C LYS A 487 -36.86 -25.26 -3.22
N THR A 488 -37.57 -25.07 -2.11
CA THR A 488 -39.03 -24.80 -2.14
C THR A 488 -39.38 -23.44 -2.75
N TYR A 489 -38.50 -22.44 -2.58
CA TYR A 489 -38.65 -21.12 -3.18
C TYR A 489 -38.33 -21.16 -4.68
N LEU A 490 -37.25 -21.85 -5.03
CA LEU A 490 -36.85 -22.06 -6.43
C LEU A 490 -37.94 -22.79 -7.23
N ASP A 491 -38.53 -23.86 -6.70
CA ASP A 491 -39.62 -24.61 -7.35
C ASP A 491 -40.84 -23.73 -7.69
N LYS A 492 -41.17 -22.78 -6.80
CA LYS A 492 -42.29 -21.86 -7.00
C LYS A 492 -41.97 -20.86 -8.11
N LYS A 493 -40.73 -20.34 -8.14
CA LYS A 493 -40.27 -19.36 -9.12
C LYS A 493 -39.99 -19.97 -10.49
N THR A 494 -39.47 -21.20 -10.58
CA THR A 494 -39.28 -21.87 -11.86
C THR A 494 -40.62 -22.18 -12.53
N LYS A 495 -41.66 -22.49 -11.75
CA LYS A 495 -43.02 -22.68 -12.28
C LYS A 495 -43.60 -21.38 -12.84
N GLU A 496 -43.28 -20.24 -12.23
CA GLU A 496 -43.73 -18.91 -12.67
C GLU A 496 -43.02 -18.45 -13.96
N VAL A 497 -41.71 -18.70 -14.07
CA VAL A 497 -40.88 -18.18 -15.19
C VAL A 497 -40.73 -19.16 -16.35
N PHE A 498 -40.56 -20.46 -16.06
CA PHE A 498 -40.33 -21.50 -17.05
C PHE A 498 -41.59 -22.37 -17.30
N GLY A 499 -42.67 -22.17 -16.54
CA GLY A 499 -43.93 -22.90 -16.71
C GLY A 499 -43.92 -24.37 -16.25
N LYS A 500 -42.77 -24.88 -15.80
CA LYS A 500 -42.57 -26.26 -15.29
C LYS A 500 -41.72 -26.24 -14.01
N LYS A 501 -41.81 -27.33 -13.23
CA LYS A 501 -40.89 -27.56 -12.10
C LYS A 501 -39.57 -28.07 -12.66
N VAL A 502 -38.46 -27.42 -12.31
CA VAL A 502 -37.11 -27.79 -12.76
C VAL A 502 -36.27 -28.00 -11.51
N GLU A 503 -35.74 -29.21 -11.33
CA GLU A 503 -34.85 -29.48 -10.20
C GLU A 503 -33.43 -29.01 -10.52
N PHE A 504 -32.80 -28.30 -9.58
CA PHE A 504 -31.43 -27.83 -9.74
C PHE A 504 -30.44 -28.89 -9.24
N ASN A 505 -29.41 -29.16 -10.05
CA ASN A 505 -28.29 -30.04 -9.71
C ASN A 505 -26.95 -29.30 -9.86
N ASN A 506 -25.97 -29.63 -9.02
CA ASN A 506 -24.63 -29.04 -9.12
C ASN A 506 -23.82 -29.78 -10.19
N ALA A 507 -23.47 -29.08 -11.27
CA ALA A 507 -22.38 -29.48 -12.15
C ALA A 507 -21.06 -29.04 -11.50
N GLY A 508 -20.65 -29.72 -10.42
CA GLY A 508 -19.41 -29.36 -9.74
C GLY A 508 -18.22 -29.34 -10.71
N LYS A 509 -17.31 -28.36 -10.55
CA LYS A 509 -16.04 -28.32 -11.30
C LYS A 509 -15.36 -29.67 -11.19
N LYS A 510 -15.11 -30.35 -12.33
CA LYS A 510 -14.25 -31.53 -12.40
C LYS A 510 -12.85 -31.16 -11.92
N LYS A 511 -12.57 -31.34 -10.62
CA LYS A 511 -11.21 -31.52 -10.12
C LYS A 511 -10.70 -32.85 -10.67
N SER A 512 -9.59 -32.81 -11.40
CA SER A 512 -8.78 -33.98 -11.67
C SER A 512 -8.41 -34.68 -10.35
N GLY A 513 -8.70 -35.97 -10.24
CA GLY A 513 -8.09 -36.84 -9.24
C GLY A 513 -9.06 -37.53 -8.27
N SER A 514 -9.39 -38.79 -8.60
CA SER A 514 -9.63 -39.93 -7.70
C SER A 514 -10.61 -39.75 -6.52
N ALA A 515 -11.87 -40.15 -6.63
CA ALA A 515 -12.41 -41.53 -6.61
C ALA A 515 -12.69 -42.13 -5.20
N LYS A 516 -14.01 -42.24 -4.93
CA LYS A 516 -14.72 -43.29 -4.16
C LYS A 516 -14.51 -43.29 -2.63
N LYS A 517 -15.50 -43.54 -1.77
CA LYS A 517 -16.90 -44.00 -1.94
C LYS A 517 -17.66 -43.90 -0.58
N SER A 518 -18.90 -43.43 -0.66
CA SER A 518 -20.12 -43.99 -0.04
C SER A 518 -20.24 -44.20 1.49
N SER A 519 -21.04 -43.31 2.10
CA SER A 519 -22.30 -43.57 2.83
C SER A 519 -22.37 -44.65 3.92
N LYS A 520 -22.79 -44.23 5.13
CA LYS A 520 -23.94 -44.83 5.84
C LYS A 520 -24.46 -43.88 6.94
N SER A 521 -25.75 -43.58 6.85
CA SER A 521 -26.63 -43.06 7.90
C SER A 521 -26.84 -44.09 9.02
N ILE A 522 -27.07 -43.66 10.26
CA ILE A 522 -28.01 -44.23 11.25
C ILE A 522 -28.32 -43.19 12.34
N ASN A 523 -29.58 -43.20 12.77
CA ASN A 523 -30.29 -42.30 13.69
C ASN A 523 -29.88 -42.39 15.18
N ASN A 524 -30.20 -41.30 15.90
CA ASN A 524 -30.71 -41.14 17.28
C ASN A 524 -30.30 -42.12 18.41
N SER A 525 -29.75 -41.59 19.50
CA SER A 525 -30.46 -41.33 20.79
C SER A 525 -29.50 -41.24 22.00
N GLU A 526 -29.73 -40.20 22.80
CA GLU A 526 -29.62 -40.05 24.27
C GLU A 526 -28.51 -40.68 25.15
N THR A 527 -28.00 -39.79 26.03
CA THR A 527 -27.59 -39.96 27.44
C THR A 527 -26.16 -40.41 27.83
N SER A 528 -25.52 -39.49 28.55
CA SER A 528 -24.69 -39.65 29.77
C SER A 528 -23.23 -40.15 29.64
N GLY A 529 -22.35 -39.50 30.42
CA GLY A 529 -21.17 -40.15 30.99
C GLY A 529 -19.82 -39.74 30.39
N SER A 530 -19.10 -38.91 31.14
CA SER A 530 -17.70 -38.49 31.00
C SER A 530 -16.67 -39.63 30.79
N SER A 531 -15.54 -39.26 30.15
CA SER A 531 -14.19 -39.89 30.21
C SER A 531 -13.69 -40.79 29.05
N SER A 532 -13.96 -40.46 27.78
CA SER A 532 -13.37 -41.20 26.63
C SER A 532 -12.75 -40.37 25.50
N ASP A 533 -12.85 -39.03 25.52
CA ASP A 533 -12.46 -38.19 24.37
C ASP A 533 -10.96 -37.97 24.18
N GLU A 534 -10.12 -38.14 25.20
CA GLU A 534 -8.67 -37.93 25.05
C GLU A 534 -7.98 -39.03 24.21
N ASN A 535 -8.53 -40.25 24.16
CA ASN A 535 -7.91 -41.35 23.42
C ASN A 535 -8.27 -41.38 21.92
N ALA A 536 -9.34 -40.69 21.50
CA ALA A 536 -9.77 -40.69 20.10
C ALA A 536 -8.90 -39.77 19.22
N LEU A 537 -8.53 -38.60 19.77
CA LEU A 537 -7.65 -37.63 19.11
C LEU A 537 -6.22 -38.15 18.95
N VAL A 538 -5.67 -38.80 19.98
CA VAL A 538 -4.33 -39.41 19.94
C VAL A 538 -4.27 -40.52 18.89
N ASN A 539 -5.30 -41.36 18.81
CA ASN A 539 -5.38 -42.40 17.78
C ASN A 539 -5.55 -41.83 16.37
N ALA A 540 -6.31 -40.74 16.20
CA ALA A 540 -6.45 -40.08 14.89
C ALA A 540 -5.12 -39.51 14.39
N VAL A 541 -4.31 -38.92 15.28
CA VAL A 541 -2.98 -38.37 14.95
C VAL A 541 -1.98 -39.49 14.60
N ILE A 542 -1.96 -40.59 15.35
CA ILE A 542 -1.10 -41.74 15.04
C ILE A 542 -1.46 -42.35 13.68
N THR A 543 -2.75 -42.47 13.38
CA THR A 543 -3.23 -43.16 12.17
C THR A 543 -3.08 -42.31 10.90
N GLN A 544 -3.23 -40.98 10.98
CA GLN A 544 -3.13 -40.09 9.82
C GLN A 544 -1.74 -39.49 9.61
N LEU A 545 -0.95 -39.28 10.66
CA LEU A 545 0.34 -38.56 10.58
C LEU A 545 1.55 -39.46 10.91
N GLY A 546 1.34 -40.74 11.25
CA GLY A 546 2.41 -41.72 11.43
C GLY A 546 3.29 -41.50 12.68
N GLY A 547 2.83 -40.71 13.64
CA GLY A 547 3.56 -40.45 14.88
C GLY A 547 3.53 -41.66 15.84
N ARG A 548 4.57 -41.80 16.69
CA ARG A 548 4.59 -42.74 17.82
C ARG A 548 4.48 -41.96 19.14
N GLU A 549 3.65 -42.46 20.05
CA GLU A 549 3.52 -41.92 21.41
C GLU A 549 4.79 -42.22 22.22
N ILE A 550 5.47 -41.20 22.72
CA ILE A 550 6.60 -41.34 23.65
C ILE A 550 6.07 -41.03 25.04
N LYS A 551 5.89 -42.08 25.86
CA LYS A 551 5.56 -41.91 27.28
C LYS A 551 6.77 -41.30 28.00
N LYS A 552 6.54 -40.19 28.70
CA LYS A 552 7.45 -39.63 29.69
C LYS A 552 6.76 -39.60 31.04
#